data_AF-A0A349JXD9-F1
#
_entry.id   AF-A0A349JXD9-F1
#
_cell.length_a   1.000
_cell.length_b   1.000
_cell.length_c   1.000
_cell.angle_alpha   90.00
_cell.angle_beta   90.00
_cell.angle_gamma   90.00
#
_symmetry.space_group_name_H-M   'P 1'
#
loop_
_entity.id
_entity.type
_entity.pdbx_description
1 polymer ?
#
loop_
_entity_poly.entity_id
_entity_poly.type
_entity_poly.pdbx_seq_one_letter_code
_entity_poly.pdbx_strand_id
1 'polypeptide(L)'
;ETPDAGDQHAPSLEERLKRLEEIVRSLEAADLDMEGALTLFEEGVEHVRGAEETLRIAELKVEELLGPEEDPVVRPLEEGPE
;
A
#
# COMPACT_ATOMS: atom_id res chain seq x y z
N GLU A 1 10.95 -18.58 -2.79
CA GLU A 1 11.32 -17.29 -2.18
C GLU A 1 11.99 -16.43 -3.26
N THR A 2 11.26 -15.45 -3.79
CA THR A 2 11.86 -14.41 -4.64
C THR A 2 12.06 -13.18 -3.75
N PRO A 3 13.30 -12.72 -3.56
CA PRO A 3 13.54 -11.50 -2.79
C PRO A 3 13.14 -10.34 -3.69
N ASP A 4 12.08 -9.66 -3.30
CA ASP A 4 11.73 -8.35 -3.84
C ASP A 4 12.82 -7.38 -3.38
N ALA A 5 13.75 -7.07 -4.28
CA ALA A 5 14.85 -6.15 -4.04
C ALA A 5 14.35 -4.71 -4.16
N GLY A 6 13.45 -4.31 -3.26
CA GLY A 6 13.06 -2.93 -3.00
C GLY A 6 13.61 -2.52 -1.64
N ASP A 7 14.63 -1.67 -1.65
CA ASP A 7 15.25 -0.96 -0.52
C ASP A 7 15.14 -1.64 0.87
N GLN A 8 16.20 -2.34 1.29
CA GLN A 8 16.31 -3.05 2.58
C GLN A 8 16.33 -2.11 3.82
N HIS A 9 15.86 -0.88 3.66
CA HIS A 9 15.84 0.17 4.67
C HIS A 9 14.48 0.88 4.80
N ALA A 10 13.53 0.64 3.89
CA ALA A 10 12.19 1.23 3.99
C ALA A 10 11.35 0.46 5.03
N PRO A 11 10.65 1.15 5.95
CA PRO A 11 9.81 0.47 6.93
C PRO A 11 8.64 -0.24 6.26
N SER A 12 8.34 -1.44 6.75
CA SER A 12 7.21 -2.26 6.33
C SER A 12 5.86 -1.59 6.63
N LEU A 13 4.78 -2.11 6.03
CA LEU A 13 3.42 -1.62 6.30
C LEU A 13 3.09 -1.71 7.81
N GLU A 14 3.41 -2.83 8.46
CA GLU A 14 3.15 -3.01 9.89
C GLU A 14 3.92 -2.01 10.74
N GLU A 15 5.19 -1.76 10.43
CA GLU A 15 6.00 -0.77 11.14
C GLU A 15 5.47 0.65 10.95
N ARG A 16 5.03 1.01 9.74
CA ARG A 16 4.41 2.31 9.46
C ARG A 16 3.11 2.49 10.24
N LEU A 17 2.25 1.47 10.26
CA LEU A 17 0.99 1.50 11.00
C LEU A 17 1.23 1.63 12.50
N LYS A 18 2.16 0.84 13.05
CA LYS A 18 2.55 0.93 14.45
C LYS A 18 3.06 2.33 14.81
N ARG A 19 3.88 2.92 13.95
CA ARG A 19 4.41 4.27 14.17
C ARG A 19 3.31 5.33 14.11
N LEU A 20 2.36 5.21 13.19
CA LEU A 20 1.18 6.08 13.13
C LEU A 20 0.36 6.03 14.42
N GLU A 21 0.13 4.84 14.99
CA GLU A 21 -0.57 4.71 16.28
C GLU A 21 0.19 5.37 17.44
N GLU A 22 1.52 5.32 17.44
CA GLU A 22 2.35 6.03 18.41
C GLU A 22 2.23 7.54 18.25
N ILE A 23 2.31 8.03 17.00
CA ILE A 23 2.15 9.46 16.67
C ILE A 23 0.79 9.98 17.15
N VAL A 24 -0.30 9.27 16.85
CA VAL A 24 -1.65 9.66 17.28
C VAL A 24 -1.72 9.73 18.81
N ARG A 25 -1.21 8.71 19.52
CA ARG A 25 -1.16 8.73 20.99
C ARG A 25 -0.36 9.90 21.54
N SER A 26 0.73 10.27 20.89
CA SER A 26 1.53 11.44 21.27
C SER A 26 0.82 12.76 20.99
N LEU A 27 0.11 12.89 19.87
CA LEU A 27 -0.66 14.08 19.52
C LEU A 27 -1.86 14.31 20.46
N GLU A 28 -2.40 13.25 21.06
CA GLU A 28 -3.47 13.33 22.05
C GLU A 28 -2.98 13.70 23.47
N ALA A 29 -1.66 13.73 23.69
CA ALA A 29 -1.09 14.08 25.00
C ALA A 29 -1.24 15.58 25.30
N ALA A 30 -1.65 15.91 26.52
CA ALA A 30 -1.98 17.29 26.92
C ALA A 30 -0.78 18.25 26.99
N ASP A 31 0.45 17.74 27.06
CA ASP A 31 1.68 18.53 27.25
C ASP A 31 2.51 18.71 25.96
N LEU A 32 1.94 18.40 24.79
CA LEU A 32 2.64 18.57 23.52
C LEU A 32 2.60 20.04 23.07
N ASP A 33 3.76 20.61 22.77
CA ASP A 33 3.87 21.95 22.23
C ASP A 33 3.59 21.98 20.71
N MET A 34 3.40 23.19 20.17
CA MET A 34 3.04 23.38 18.77
C MET A 34 4.11 22.86 17.80
N GLU A 35 5.38 23.05 18.13
CA GLU A 35 6.50 22.61 17.29
C GLU A 35 6.57 21.08 17.24
N GLY A 36 6.48 20.41 18.40
CA GLY A 36 6.41 18.96 18.48
C GLY A 36 5.18 18.38 17.78
N ALA A 37 4.02 19.04 17.88
CA ALA A 37 2.81 18.64 17.16
C ALA A 37 2.99 18.71 15.63
N LEU A 38 3.63 19.75 15.12
CA LEU A 38 3.92 19.88 13.69
C LEU A 38 4.91 18.82 13.22
N THR A 39 5.99 18.58 13.97
CA THR A 39 6.96 17.52 13.64
C THR A 39 6.29 16.14 13.57
N LEU A 40 5.47 15.79 14.57
CA LEU A 40 4.76 14.52 14.60
C LEU A 40 3.73 14.40 13.46
N PHE A 41 3.08 15.51 13.08
CA PHE A 41 2.17 15.53 11.95
C PHE A 41 2.89 15.28 10.63
N GLU A 42 4.02 15.96 10.38
CA GLU A 42 4.83 15.78 9.19
C GLU A 42 5.33 14.32 9.06
N GLU A 43 5.83 13.76 10.17
CA GLU A 43 6.23 12.36 10.25
C GLU A 43 5.05 11.42 9.94
N GLY A 44 3.86 11.71 10.49
CA GLY A 44 2.65 10.95 10.21
C GLY A 44 2.28 10.96 8.72
N VAL A 45 2.36 12.11 8.05
CA VAL A 45 2.10 12.23 6.61
C VAL A 45 3.08 11.37 5.80
N GLU A 46 4.36 11.33 6.18
CA GLU A 46 5.35 10.46 5.53
C GLU A 46 5.00 8.97 5.67
N HIS A 47 4.60 8.53 6.86
CA HIS A 47 4.21 7.14 7.08
C HIS A 47 2.96 6.74 6.27
N VAL A 48 1.94 7.60 6.21
CA VAL A 48 0.73 7.36 5.40
C VAL A 48 1.09 7.21 3.93
N ARG A 49 1.87 8.15 3.37
CA ARG A 49 2.26 8.10 1.95
C ARG A 49 3.04 6.83 1.62
N GLY A 50 3.95 6.41 2.49
CA GLY A 50 4.68 5.17 2.27
C GLY A 50 3.82 3.92 2.43
N ALA A 51 2.81 3.93 3.31
CA ALA A 51 1.85 2.84 3.41
C ALA A 51 0.98 2.72 2.14
N GLU A 52 0.52 3.84 1.60
CA GLU A 52 -0.21 3.89 0.32
C GLU A 52 0.65 3.34 -0.84
N GLU A 53 1.94 3.68 -0.88
CA GLU A 53 2.90 3.12 -1.85
C GLU A 53 2.99 1.60 -1.74
N THR A 54 3.21 1.08 -0.52
CA THR A 54 3.29 -0.37 -0.29
C THR A 54 2.01 -1.09 -0.71
N LEU A 55 0.84 -0.53 -0.37
CA LEU A 55 -0.45 -1.10 -0.75
C LEU A 55 -0.65 -1.12 -2.26
N ARG A 56 -0.29 -0.04 -2.96
CA ARG A 56 -0.40 0.02 -4.42
C ARG A 56 0.48 -1.00 -5.11
N ILE A 57 1.71 -1.20 -4.63
CA ILE A 57 2.61 -2.23 -5.18
C ILE A 57 2.00 -3.62 -4.97
N ALA A 58 1.43 -3.87 -3.79
CA ALA A 58 0.76 -5.14 -3.50
C ALA A 58 -0.47 -5.37 -4.41
N GLU A 59 -1.29 -4.33 -4.64
CA GLU A 59 -2.44 -4.38 -5.53
C GLU A 59 -2.04 -4.72 -6.97
N LEU A 60 -1.05 -4.02 -7.53
CA LEU A 60 -0.53 -4.30 -8.87
C LEU A 60 -0.05 -5.75 -9.02
N LYS A 61 0.58 -6.29 -7.98
CA LYS A 61 1.05 -7.68 -7.96
C LYS A 61 -0.09 -8.68 -7.88
N VAL A 62 -1.18 -8.35 -7.19
CA VAL A 62 -2.40 -9.16 -7.17
C VAL A 62 -3.06 -9.14 -8.56
N GLU A 63 -3.17 -7.99 -9.20
CA GLU A 63 -3.69 -7.86 -10.57
C GLU A 63 -2.88 -8.68 -11.58
N GLU A 64 -1.55 -8.63 -11.50
CA GLU A 64 -0.66 -9.43 -12.37
C GLU A 64 -0.92 -10.95 -12.20
N LEU A 65 -1.17 -11.40 -10.97
CA LEU A 65 -1.39 -12.81 -10.66
C LEU A 65 -2.79 -13.31 -11.06
N LEU A 66 -3.81 -12.46 -10.95
CA LEU A 66 -5.17 -12.81 -11.34
C LEU A 66 -5.34 -12.79 -12.87
N GLY A 67 -4.44 -12.09 -13.59
CA GLY A 67 -4.56 -11.85 -15.03
C GLY A 67 -5.71 -10.88 -15.34
N PRO A 68 -5.81 -10.35 -16.56
CA PRO A 68 -7.05 -9.69 -16.98
C PRO A 68 -8.19 -10.68 -16.78
N GLU A 69 -9.32 -10.25 -16.20
CA GLU A 69 -10.56 -11.00 -16.37
C GLU A 69 -10.72 -11.19 -17.88
N GLU A 70 -10.47 -12.41 -18.35
CA GLU A 70 -10.73 -12.75 -19.74
C GLU A 70 -12.24 -12.58 -19.91
N ASP A 71 -12.67 -11.42 -20.41
CA ASP A 71 -13.98 -11.26 -21.00
C ASP A 71 -14.12 -12.45 -21.95
N PRO A 72 -15.05 -13.39 -21.69
CA PRO A 72 -15.12 -14.61 -22.47
C PRO A 72 -15.34 -14.21 -23.92
N VAL A 73 -14.30 -14.37 -24.75
CA VAL A 73 -14.35 -14.00 -26.15
C VAL A 73 -15.32 -14.96 -26.82
N VAL A 74 -16.57 -14.52 -26.98
CA VAL A 74 -17.60 -15.26 -27.69
C VAL A 74 -17.21 -15.26 -29.17
N ARG A 75 -16.44 -16.27 -29.59
CA ARG A 75 -16.16 -16.49 -31.01
C ARG A 75 -17.40 -17.18 -31.61
N PRO A 76 -17.92 -16.69 -32.75
CA PRO A 76 -18.94 -17.42 -33.49
C PRO A 76 -18.45 -18.85 -33.70
N LEU A 77 -19.28 -19.85 -33.37
CA LEU A 77 -19.00 -21.21 -33.78
C LEU A 77 -18.91 -21.19 -35.31
N GLU A 78 -17.77 -21.58 -35.87
CA GLU A 78 -17.74 -21.94 -37.28
C GLU A 78 -18.65 -23.15 -37.45
N GLU A 79 -19.84 -22.92 -38.03
CA GLU A 79 -20.68 -23.99 -38.55
C GLU A 79 -19.84 -24.69 -39.64
N GLY A 80 -19.34 -25.88 -39.31
CA GLY A 80 -18.63 -26.72 -40.28
C GLY A 80 -19.53 -27.00 -41.48
N PRO A 81 -18.97 -27.13 -42.70
CA PRO A 81 -19.76 -27.44 -43.87
C PRO A 81 -20.40 -28.83 -43.69
N GLU A 82 -21.68 -28.91 -44.10
CA GLU A 82 -22.54 -30.10 -44.06
C GLU A 82 -21.89 -31.39 -44.60
#